data_AF-M1LQ18-F1
#
_entry.id   AF-M1LQ18-F1
#
_cell.length_a   1.000
_cell.length_b   1.000
_cell.length_c   1.000
_cell.angle_alpha   90.00
_cell.angle_beta   90.00
_cell.angle_gamma   90.00
#
_symmetry.space_group_name_H-M   'P 1'
#
loop_
_entity.id
_entity.type
_entity.pdbx_description
1 polymer ?
#
loop_
_entity_poly.entity_id
_entity_poly.type
_entity_poly.pdbx_seq_one_letter_code
_entity_poly.pdbx_strand_id
1 'polypeptide(L)'
;GFMTKIKKLLETVCHNCGKILSDESDPAFAEALRFRDGKRRFDAIWNVCKGKMKCETTEPGDDDDMNNAKAPKHDHGGCGNIQPTVRRKGLTLIGTWKAQKGDEESEGTQNETRPITPSMAYGIFRRISTEDIKAMGLSNDY
;
A
#
# COMPACT_ATOMS: atom_id res chain seq x y z
N GLY A 1 5.21 -17.73 12.89
CA GLY A 1 5.09 -18.18 11.49
C GLY A 1 5.00 -17.00 10.54
N PHE A 2 5.33 -17.19 9.26
CA PHE A 2 5.48 -16.10 8.28
C PHE A 2 4.17 -15.44 7.83
N MET A 3 3.01 -16.07 8.03
CA MET A 3 1.70 -15.53 7.61
C MET A 3 1.43 -14.12 8.13
N THR A 4 1.80 -13.82 9.38
CA THR A 4 1.65 -12.48 9.94
C THR A 4 2.54 -11.47 9.22
N LYS A 5 3.77 -11.84 8.89
CA LYS A 5 4.72 -10.98 8.18
C LYS A 5 4.29 -10.74 6.74
N ILE A 6 3.84 -11.79 6.03
CA ILE A 6 3.29 -11.70 4.67
C ILE A 6 2.10 -10.75 4.64
N LYS A 7 1.15 -10.90 5.60
CA LYS A 7 0.02 -9.99 5.72
C LYS A 7 0.47 -8.53 5.89
N LYS A 8 1.41 -8.26 6.80
CA LYS A 8 1.91 -6.90 7.02
C LYS A 8 2.58 -6.32 5.77
N LEU A 9 3.38 -7.12 5.06
CA LEU A 9 4.00 -6.71 3.79
C LEU A 9 2.94 -6.33 2.75
N LEU A 10 1.89 -7.15 2.58
CA LEU A 10 0.76 -6.84 1.70
C LEU A 10 -0.03 -5.60 2.12
N GLU A 11 0.06 -5.16 3.37
CA GLU A 11 -0.55 -3.91 3.86
C GLU A 11 0.42 -2.73 3.81
N THR A 12 1.67 -2.95 3.40
CA THR A 12 2.73 -1.93 3.35
C THR A 12 3.01 -1.46 1.93
N VAL A 13 2.93 -2.38 0.95
CA VAL A 13 3.23 -2.09 -0.44
C VAL A 13 1.99 -2.15 -1.34
N CYS A 14 2.06 -1.45 -2.46
CA CYS A 14 1.04 -1.48 -3.50
C CYS A 14 0.95 -2.86 -4.16
N HIS A 15 -0.26 -3.40 -4.27
CA HIS A 15 -0.52 -4.71 -4.90
C HIS A 15 -0.26 -4.70 -6.43
N ASN A 16 -0.17 -3.51 -7.03
CA ASN A 16 0.05 -3.35 -8.47
C ASN A 16 1.53 -3.06 -8.77
N CYS A 17 2.08 -1.95 -8.27
CA CYS A 17 3.45 -1.52 -8.60
C CYS A 17 4.53 -1.98 -7.61
N GLY A 18 4.18 -2.49 -6.44
CA GLY A 18 5.16 -2.96 -5.44
C GLY A 18 5.82 -1.87 -4.58
N LYS A 19 5.52 -0.59 -4.83
CA LYS A 19 6.04 0.55 -4.05
C LYS A 19 5.44 0.61 -2.65
N ILE A 20 6.22 1.04 -1.65
CA ILE A 20 5.69 1.37 -0.32
C ILE A 20 4.60 2.46 -0.44
N LEU A 21 3.51 2.34 0.33
CA LEU A 21 2.34 3.21 0.20
C LEU A 21 2.54 4.63 0.76
N SER A 22 3.68 4.91 1.38
CA SER A 22 4.02 6.20 2.00
C SER A 22 5.51 6.50 1.82
N ASP A 23 5.88 7.74 2.01
CA ASP A 23 7.27 8.21 1.93
C ASP A 23 7.57 9.29 2.99
N GLU A 24 8.74 9.94 2.88
CA GLU A 24 9.28 10.92 3.83
C GLU A 24 8.46 12.21 3.99
N SER A 25 7.45 12.44 3.14
CA SER A 25 6.51 13.56 3.33
C SER A 25 5.61 13.37 4.56
N ASP A 26 5.35 12.12 4.94
CA ASP A 26 4.63 11.79 6.17
C ASP A 26 5.64 11.82 7.34
N PRO A 27 5.48 12.73 8.32
CA PRO A 27 6.41 12.82 9.45
C PRO A 27 6.53 11.52 10.24
N ALA A 28 5.47 10.69 10.30
CA ALA A 28 5.51 9.41 10.97
C ALA A 28 6.33 8.38 10.18
N PHE A 29 6.31 8.45 8.85
CA PHE A 29 7.18 7.63 8.00
C PHE A 29 8.64 8.05 8.12
N ALA A 30 8.91 9.37 8.07
CA ALA A 30 10.25 9.92 8.25
C ALA A 30 10.85 9.53 9.61
N GLU A 31 10.04 9.56 10.69
CA GLU A 31 10.48 9.08 12.00
C GLU A 31 10.67 7.55 12.02
N ALA A 32 9.81 6.79 11.34
CA ALA A 32 9.95 5.34 11.25
C ALA A 32 11.28 4.92 10.59
N LEU A 33 11.74 5.65 9.58
CA LEU A 33 13.02 5.38 8.91
C LEU A 33 14.24 5.49 9.84
N ARG A 34 14.13 6.27 10.93
CA ARG A 34 15.23 6.47 11.90
C ARG A 34 15.46 5.27 12.81
N PHE A 35 14.52 4.32 12.89
CA PHE A 35 14.71 3.11 13.68
C PHE A 35 15.87 2.26 13.12
N ARG A 36 16.88 2.04 13.96
CA ARG A 36 18.04 1.18 13.63
C ARG A 36 17.68 -0.30 13.60
N ASP A 37 16.82 -0.74 14.51
CA ASP A 37 16.34 -2.12 14.54
C ASP A 37 15.35 -2.35 13.39
N GLY A 38 15.70 -3.25 12.47
CA GLY A 38 14.92 -3.49 11.25
C GLY A 38 13.50 -4.01 11.53
N LYS A 39 13.31 -4.77 12.61
CA LYS A 39 11.98 -5.26 13.00
C LYS A 39 11.09 -4.11 13.48
N ARG A 40 11.60 -3.24 14.35
CA ARG A 40 10.89 -2.03 14.81
C ARG A 40 10.62 -1.07 13.66
N ARG A 41 11.58 -0.90 12.75
CA ARG A 41 11.40 -0.08 11.53
C ARG A 41 10.27 -0.62 10.66
N PHE A 42 10.28 -1.92 10.36
CA PHE A 42 9.21 -2.55 9.59
C PHE A 42 7.84 -2.37 10.25
N ASP A 43 7.74 -2.61 11.56
CA ASP A 43 6.47 -2.46 12.28
C ASP A 43 5.98 -1.00 12.30
N ALA A 44 6.88 -0.02 12.39
CA ALA A 44 6.54 1.39 12.34
C ALA A 44 6.06 1.81 10.93
N ILE A 45 6.78 1.42 9.87
CA ILE A 45 6.39 1.70 8.48
C ILE A 45 5.05 1.04 8.14
N TRP A 46 4.84 -0.22 8.55
CA TRP A 46 3.56 -0.90 8.37
C TRP A 46 2.41 -0.17 9.08
N ASN A 47 2.65 0.39 10.27
CA ASN A 47 1.62 1.15 10.98
C ASN A 47 1.18 2.42 10.23
N VAL A 48 2.10 3.08 9.53
CA VAL A 48 1.79 4.21 8.64
C VAL A 48 1.00 3.75 7.42
N CYS A 49 1.45 2.65 6.79
CA CYS A 49 0.90 2.22 5.50
C CYS A 49 -0.44 1.48 5.57
N LYS A 50 -0.71 0.71 6.64
CA LYS A 50 -1.87 -0.20 6.72
C LYS A 50 -3.25 0.45 6.51
N GLY A 51 -3.34 1.76 6.74
CA GLY A 51 -4.57 2.54 6.56
C GLY A 51 -4.73 3.14 5.16
N LYS A 52 -3.67 3.13 4.33
CA LYS A 52 -3.67 3.76 3.02
C LYS A 52 -4.32 2.85 1.97
N MET A 53 -5.50 3.26 1.50
CA MET A 53 -6.33 2.47 0.58
C MET A 53 -6.20 2.89 -0.90
N LYS A 54 -5.35 3.87 -1.21
CA LYS A 54 -5.01 4.30 -2.59
C LYS A 54 -3.49 4.46 -2.68
N CYS A 55 -2.88 3.97 -3.75
CA CYS A 55 -1.48 4.23 -4.06
C CYS A 55 -1.40 5.64 -4.68
N GLU A 56 -1.01 6.63 -3.89
CA GLU A 56 -1.00 8.04 -4.31
C GLU A 56 -0.13 8.25 -5.56
N THR A 57 -0.62 9.06 -6.49
CA THR A 57 0.03 9.49 -7.73
C THR A 57 -0.36 10.95 -7.93
N THR A 58 0.47 11.75 -8.60
CA THR A 58 -0.07 12.96 -9.25
C THR A 58 -1.05 12.54 -10.33
N GLU A 59 -2.33 12.87 -10.16
CA GLU A 59 -3.25 12.96 -11.29
C GLU A 59 -2.81 14.19 -12.10
N PRO A 60 -2.68 14.13 -13.43
CA PRO A 60 -2.70 15.36 -14.22
C PRO A 60 -4.03 16.03 -13.88
N GLY A 61 -3.98 17.23 -13.31
CA GLY A 61 -5.18 17.89 -12.82
C GLY A 61 -6.20 18.01 -13.94
N ASP A 62 -7.41 17.52 -13.72
CA ASP A 62 -8.56 18.06 -14.44
C ASP A 62 -8.75 19.49 -13.93
N ASP A 63 -8.69 20.42 -14.88
CA ASP A 63 -8.65 21.88 -14.73
C ASP A 63 -9.99 22.48 -14.23
N ASP A 64 -10.75 21.76 -13.39
CA ASP A 64 -12.16 22.10 -13.09
C ASP A 64 -12.50 22.19 -11.59
N ASP A 65 -11.49 22.39 -10.72
CA ASP A 65 -11.74 22.76 -9.32
C ASP A 65 -10.88 23.95 -8.89
N MET A 66 -11.11 25.08 -9.57
CA MET A 66 -10.53 26.38 -9.29
C MET A 66 -11.15 27.03 -8.03
N ASN A 67 -11.24 26.31 -6.90
CA ASN A 67 -11.75 26.93 -5.66
C ASN A 67 -11.26 26.36 -4.33
N ASN A 68 -10.13 25.65 -4.30
CA ASN A 68 -9.49 25.37 -3.02
C ASN A 68 -7.97 25.45 -3.14
N ALA A 69 -7.39 26.51 -2.56
CA ALA A 69 -5.96 26.61 -2.30
C ALA A 69 -5.53 25.55 -1.27
N LYS A 70 -5.58 24.27 -1.66
CA LYS A 70 -4.99 23.18 -0.89
C LYS A 70 -3.54 23.07 -1.31
N ALA A 71 -2.68 22.92 -0.31
CA ALA A 71 -1.25 22.68 -0.48
C ALA A 71 -0.99 21.67 -1.62
N PRO A 72 0.12 21.81 -2.38
CA PRO A 72 0.44 20.91 -3.48
C PRO A 72 0.27 19.46 -3.02
N LYS A 73 -0.58 18.70 -3.73
CA LYS A 73 -0.80 17.29 -3.42
C LYS A 73 0.55 16.58 -3.52
N HIS A 74 1.04 16.10 -2.39
CA HIS A 74 2.28 15.34 -2.33
C HIS A 74 2.13 14.06 -3.14
N ASP A 75 3.11 13.79 -4.00
CA ASP A 75 3.20 12.56 -4.78
C ASP A 75 4.43 11.77 -4.34
N HIS A 76 4.22 10.52 -3.94
CA HIS A 76 5.32 9.59 -3.68
C HIS A 76 5.73 8.80 -4.93
N GLY A 77 5.06 8.97 -6.07
CA GLY A 77 5.33 8.30 -7.34
C GLY A 77 4.67 6.92 -7.45
N GLY A 78 3.45 6.77 -6.93
CA GLY A 78 2.66 5.55 -7.01
C GLY A 78 1.83 5.45 -8.30
N CYS A 79 0.89 4.50 -8.35
CA CYS A 79 0.17 4.14 -9.58
C CYS A 79 -1.35 4.35 -9.53
N GLY A 80 -1.87 5.11 -8.56
CA GLY A 80 -3.30 5.44 -8.44
C GLY A 80 -4.25 4.32 -8.00
N ASN A 81 -3.82 3.06 -8.07
CA ASN A 81 -4.66 1.89 -7.82
C ASN A 81 -5.12 1.78 -6.35
N ILE A 82 -6.36 1.32 -6.17
CA ILE A 82 -6.93 1.04 -4.84
C ILE A 82 -6.30 -0.20 -4.19
N GLN A 83 -6.11 -0.15 -2.88
CA GLN A 83 -5.50 -1.21 -2.10
C GLN A 83 -6.56 -1.98 -1.30
N PRO A 84 -6.40 -3.31 -1.14
CA PRO A 84 -7.36 -4.09 -0.38
C PRO A 84 -7.17 -3.90 1.12
N THR A 85 -8.27 -4.07 1.86
CA THR A 85 -8.16 -4.49 3.26
C THR A 85 -7.81 -5.98 3.30
N VAL A 86 -6.69 -6.34 3.94
CA VAL A 86 -6.23 -7.73 4.05
C VAL A 86 -6.69 -8.35 5.37
N ARG A 87 -7.43 -9.46 5.31
CA ARG A 87 -7.87 -10.23 6.47
C ARG A 87 -7.34 -11.66 6.42
N ARG A 88 -7.00 -12.21 7.58
CA ARG A 88 -6.58 -13.61 7.72
C ARG A 88 -7.77 -14.47 8.17
N LYS A 89 -8.04 -15.55 7.45
CA LYS A 89 -9.01 -16.59 7.79
C LYS A 89 -8.30 -17.94 7.80
N GLY A 90 -7.91 -18.41 8.98
CA GLY A 90 -7.09 -19.63 9.13
C GLY A 90 -5.72 -19.47 8.46
N LEU A 91 -5.48 -20.25 7.39
CA LEU A 91 -4.26 -20.20 6.57
C LEU A 91 -4.43 -19.37 5.29
N THR A 92 -5.59 -18.78 5.06
CA THR A 92 -5.89 -17.99 3.86
C THR A 92 -5.85 -16.49 4.17
N LEU A 93 -5.29 -15.71 3.24
CA LEU A 93 -5.42 -14.25 3.22
C LEU A 93 -6.53 -13.88 2.24
N ILE A 94 -7.40 -12.96 2.64
CA ILE A 94 -8.52 -12.45 1.85
C ILE A 94 -8.30 -10.95 1.69
N GLY A 95 -8.33 -10.46 0.46
CA GLY A 95 -8.34 -9.04 0.16
C GLY A 95 -9.76 -8.57 -0.16
N THR A 96 -10.15 -7.40 0.34
CA THR A 96 -11.40 -6.74 0.00
C THR A 96 -11.11 -5.34 -0.55
N TRP A 97 -11.49 -5.10 -1.80
CA TRP A 97 -11.37 -3.81 -2.49
C TRP A 97 -12.72 -3.08 -2.41
N LYS A 98 -12.69 -1.80 -2.05
CA LYS A 98 -13.90 -0.98 -2.05
C LYS A 98 -14.27 -0.61 -3.47
N ALA A 99 -15.56 -0.62 -3.77
CA ALA A 99 -16.07 -0.12 -5.04
C ALA A 99 -15.70 1.36 -5.24
N GLN A 100 -15.28 1.74 -6.46
CA GLN A 100 -15.09 3.13 -6.84
C GLN A 100 -16.41 3.69 -7.35
N LYS A 101 -16.75 4.92 -6.95
CA LYS A 101 -17.92 5.64 -7.47
C LYS A 101 -17.53 6.21 -8.84
N GLY A 102 -18.10 5.66 -9.92
CA GLY A 102 -17.79 6.10 -11.29
C GLY A 102 -18.32 5.19 -12.40
N ASP A 103 -18.64 3.93 -12.11
CA ASP A 103 -19.34 3.07 -13.08
C ASP A 103 -20.84 3.39 -13.05
N GLU A 104 -21.24 4.48 -13.72
CA GLU A 104 -22.60 5.07 -13.75
C GLU A 104 -23.69 4.20 -14.38
N GLU A 105 -23.49 2.89 -14.58
CA GLU A 105 -24.49 2.02 -15.22
C GLU A 105 -24.76 0.69 -14.50
N SER A 106 -24.26 0.50 -13.28
CA SER A 106 -24.58 -0.71 -12.50
C SER A 106 -25.11 -0.39 -11.11
N GLU A 107 -26.42 -0.58 -10.95
CA GLU A 107 -27.08 -0.67 -9.65
C GLU A 107 -26.33 -1.66 -8.73
N GLY A 108 -25.63 -1.13 -7.72
CA GLY A 108 -25.07 -1.92 -6.62
C GLY A 108 -23.62 -2.38 -6.79
N THR A 109 -22.68 -1.46 -6.99
CA THR A 109 -21.24 -1.78 -6.95
C THR A 109 -20.84 -2.31 -5.57
N GLN A 110 -20.84 -3.63 -5.42
CA GLN A 110 -20.44 -4.33 -4.20
C GLN A 110 -18.91 -4.36 -4.09
N ASN A 111 -18.40 -4.40 -2.86
CA ASN A 111 -16.96 -4.57 -2.62
C ASN A 111 -16.48 -5.90 -3.22
N GLU A 112 -15.40 -5.87 -4.01
CA GLU A 112 -14.78 -7.08 -4.52
C GLU A 112 -14.00 -7.77 -3.39
N THR A 113 -14.32 -9.03 -3.09
CA THR A 113 -13.60 -9.83 -2.09
C THR A 113 -13.06 -11.09 -2.72
N ARG A 114 -11.74 -11.30 -2.63
CA ARG A 114 -11.07 -12.47 -3.23
C ARG A 114 -9.90 -12.97 -2.38
N PRO A 115 -9.55 -14.27 -2.46
CA PRO A 115 -8.36 -14.79 -1.80
C PRO A 115 -7.08 -14.21 -2.42
N ILE A 116 -6.11 -13.89 -1.58
CA ILE A 116 -4.74 -13.58 -1.99
C ILE A 116 -3.97 -14.89 -1.99
N THR A 117 -3.78 -15.45 -3.18
CA THR A 117 -3.05 -16.71 -3.35
C THR A 117 -1.54 -16.50 -3.15
N PRO A 118 -0.77 -17.57 -2.86
CA PRO A 118 0.68 -17.47 -2.77
C PRO A 118 1.32 -16.91 -4.05
N SER A 119 0.79 -17.26 -5.23
CA SER A 119 1.26 -16.74 -6.52
C SER A 119 1.04 -15.23 -6.65
N MET A 120 -0.12 -14.73 -6.20
CA MET A 120 -0.38 -13.28 -6.18
C MET A 120 0.58 -12.55 -5.24
N ALA A 121 0.77 -13.06 -4.01
CA ALA A 121 1.68 -12.45 -3.05
C ALA A 121 3.13 -12.44 -3.58
N TYR A 122 3.59 -13.54 -4.19
CA TYR A 122 4.88 -13.61 -4.87
C TYR A 122 4.99 -12.58 -6.00
N GLY A 123 3.96 -12.46 -6.84
CA GLY A 123 3.88 -11.49 -7.92
C GLY A 123 3.97 -10.03 -7.46
N ILE A 124 3.43 -9.72 -6.28
CA ILE A 124 3.57 -8.41 -5.63
C ILE A 124 5.00 -8.23 -5.11
N PHE A 125 5.51 -9.21 -4.36
CA PHE A 125 6.79 -9.09 -3.67
C PHE A 125 7.98 -8.99 -4.64
N ARG A 126 7.91 -9.64 -5.81
CA ARG A 126 8.95 -9.50 -6.86
C ARG A 126 9.02 -8.10 -7.49
N ARG A 127 8.02 -7.24 -7.27
CA ARG A 127 8.01 -5.85 -7.77
C ARG A 127 8.56 -4.85 -6.75
N ILE A 128 8.78 -5.27 -5.51
CA ILE A 128 9.36 -4.40 -4.49
C ILE A 128 10.83 -4.17 -4.85
N SER A 129 11.23 -2.90 -4.91
CA SER A 129 12.61 -2.53 -5.22
C SER A 129 13.59 -2.90 -4.11
N THR A 130 14.88 -3.01 -4.44
CA THR A 130 15.92 -3.29 -3.44
C THR A 130 16.01 -2.17 -2.40
N GLU A 131 15.77 -0.94 -2.85
CA GLU A 131 15.73 0.27 -2.05
C GLU A 131 14.59 0.20 -1.02
N ASP A 132 13.38 -0.17 -1.45
CA ASP A 132 12.21 -0.30 -0.57
C ASP A 132 12.37 -1.44 0.45
N ILE A 133 13.00 -2.56 0.06
CA ILE A 133 13.31 -3.66 0.98
C ILE A 133 14.24 -3.16 2.10
N LYS A 134 15.30 -2.44 1.75
CA LYS A 134 16.24 -1.86 2.72
C LYS A 134 15.55 -0.81 3.60
N ALA A 135 14.75 0.08 3.01
CA ALA A 135 14.00 1.11 3.73
C ALA A 135 13.08 0.49 4.79
N MET A 136 12.36 -0.58 4.45
CA MET A 136 11.51 -1.32 5.37
C MET A 136 12.24 -2.01 6.52
N GLY A 137 13.57 -2.13 6.48
CA GLY A 137 14.33 -2.89 7.49
C GLY A 137 14.31 -4.39 7.26
N LEU A 138 14.11 -4.81 6.01
CA LEU A 138 14.23 -6.18 5.56
C LEU A 138 15.62 -6.41 4.95
N SER A 139 16.11 -7.65 4.99
CA SER A 139 17.39 -8.05 4.39
C SER A 139 17.15 -8.68 3.02
N ASN A 140 18.00 -8.35 2.05
CA ASN A 140 18.14 -9.07 0.77
C ASN A 140 19.30 -10.06 0.77
N ASP A 141 20.09 -10.11 1.85
CA ASP A 141 21.21 -11.02 1.98
C ASP A 141 20.66 -12.37 2.46
N TYR A 142 20.58 -13.32 1.54
CA TYR A 142 20.34 -14.75 1.77
C TYR A 142 21.22 -15.57 0.83
#